data_AF-A0A345R8D5-F1
#
_entry.id   AF-A0A345R8D5-F1
#
_cell.length_a   1.000
_cell.length_b   1.000
_cell.length_c   1.000
_cell.angle_alpha   90.00
_cell.angle_beta   90.00
_cell.angle_gamma   90.00
#
_symmetry.space_group_name_H-M   'P 1'
#
loop_
_entity.id
_entity.type
_entity.pdbx_description
1 polymer ?
#
loop_
_entity_poly.entity_id
_entity_poly.type
_entity_poly.pdbx_seq_one_letter_code
_entity_poly.pdbx_strand_id
1 'polypeptide(L)'
;MQCAAFAVVLLRGRGINPVETRLFAALFAALAVSSLFGGLWHGAFSKADTVTGDAIWSIAMAALAGSAALLWLISGRLIRRPAWALLASWVAVIQFIFQVFVSVCVADSFLVPAVGLLPPMAATVVGYIIRAQSGHVIHGIYGAAGVTLAAVAGLVIVFDLSLHPRWATTLAVYHAVQFVAFGLVFLSVPAVLAEKR
;
A
#
# COMPACT_ATOMS: atom_id res chain seq x y z
N MET A 1 7.95 -8.11 -5.90
CA MET A 1 8.50 -9.13 -4.97
C MET A 1 9.15 -8.54 -3.72
N GLN A 2 9.72 -7.32 -3.75
CA GLN A 2 10.40 -6.74 -2.57
C GLN A 2 9.51 -6.60 -1.33
N CYS A 3 8.21 -6.32 -1.49
CA CYS A 3 7.29 -6.18 -0.35
C CYS A 3 7.19 -7.48 0.48
N ALA A 4 7.25 -8.66 -0.15
CA ALA A 4 7.26 -9.92 0.59
C ALA A 4 8.51 -10.03 1.47
N ALA A 5 9.68 -9.64 0.95
CA ALA A 5 10.92 -9.62 1.71
C ALA A 5 10.84 -8.63 2.89
N PHE A 6 10.31 -7.42 2.67
CA PHE A 6 10.08 -6.44 3.74
C PHE A 6 9.16 -6.98 4.84
N ALA A 7 8.05 -7.62 4.48
CA ALA A 7 7.14 -8.24 5.45
C ALA A 7 7.86 -9.31 6.29
N VAL A 8 8.64 -10.20 5.66
CA VAL A 8 9.39 -11.25 6.36
C VAL A 8 10.45 -10.65 7.28
N VAL A 9 11.20 -9.64 6.82
CA VAL A 9 12.21 -8.97 7.64
C VAL A 9 11.58 -8.32 8.87
N LEU A 10 10.45 -7.64 8.72
CA LEU A 10 9.72 -7.03 9.84
C LEU A 10 9.23 -8.08 10.84
N LEU A 11 8.67 -9.21 10.37
CA LEU A 11 8.16 -10.27 11.23
C LEU A 11 9.26 -11.05 11.96
N ARG A 12 10.45 -11.15 11.37
CA ARG A 12 11.63 -11.77 12.00
C ARG A 12 12.32 -10.84 13.00
N GLY A 13 12.13 -9.53 12.86
CA GLY A 13 12.66 -8.55 13.79
C GLY A 13 12.05 -8.69 15.18
N ARG A 14 12.89 -8.68 16.23
CA ARG A 14 12.43 -8.54 17.62
C ARG A 14 12.13 -7.06 17.89
N GLY A 15 11.01 -6.58 17.36
CA GLY A 15 10.57 -5.19 17.49
C GLY A 15 10.07 -4.85 18.90
N ILE A 16 10.37 -3.63 19.35
CA ILE A 16 9.90 -3.09 20.65
C ILE A 16 8.37 -2.91 20.66
N ASN A 17 7.77 -2.68 19.49
CA ASN A 17 6.33 -2.48 19.35
C ASN A 17 5.69 -3.48 18.36
N PRO A 18 5.09 -4.58 18.87
CA PRO A 18 4.64 -5.70 18.04
C PRO A 18 3.42 -5.37 17.18
N VAL A 19 2.58 -4.42 17.60
CA VAL A 19 1.36 -4.06 16.86
C VAL A 19 1.70 -3.29 15.59
N GLU A 20 2.49 -2.23 15.70
CA GLU A 20 2.94 -1.41 14.58
C GLU A 20 3.77 -2.24 13.59
N THR A 21 4.65 -3.12 14.10
CA THR A 21 5.42 -4.04 13.27
C THR A 21 4.52 -4.93 12.42
N ARG A 22 3.47 -5.51 13.03
CA ARG A 22 2.49 -6.35 12.34
C ARG A 22 1.67 -5.56 11.32
N LEU A 23 1.32 -4.31 11.60
CA LEU A 23 0.59 -3.46 10.64
C LEU A 23 1.41 -3.20 9.37
N PHE A 24 2.68 -2.79 9.52
CA PHE A 24 3.56 -2.58 8.36
C PHE A 24 3.86 -3.90 7.63
N ALA A 25 4.11 -4.99 8.36
CA ALA A 25 4.30 -6.30 7.75
C ALA A 25 3.07 -6.76 6.96
N ALA A 26 1.86 -6.57 7.52
CA ALA A 26 0.61 -6.86 6.83
C ALA A 26 0.43 -5.98 5.58
N LEU A 27 0.80 -4.69 5.64
CA LEU A 27 0.72 -3.79 4.48
C LEU A 27 1.61 -4.32 3.35
N PHE A 28 2.87 -4.62 3.66
CA PHE A 28 3.79 -5.15 2.67
C PHE A 28 3.39 -6.54 2.16
N ALA A 29 2.82 -7.39 3.01
CA ALA A 29 2.28 -8.68 2.58
C ALA A 29 1.09 -8.51 1.64
N ALA A 30 0.15 -7.61 1.94
CA ALA A 30 -1.01 -7.32 1.09
C ALA A 30 -0.56 -6.75 -0.27
N LEU A 31 0.39 -5.81 -0.29
CA LEU A 31 0.98 -5.29 -1.53
C LEU A 31 1.72 -6.38 -2.34
N ALA A 32 2.39 -7.31 -1.66
CA ALA A 32 3.04 -8.45 -2.32
C ALA A 32 2.03 -9.40 -2.95
N VAL A 33 0.94 -9.72 -2.24
CA VAL A 33 -0.17 -10.54 -2.76
C VAL A 33 -0.80 -9.84 -3.96
N SER A 34 -1.13 -8.56 -3.85
CA SER A 34 -1.69 -7.79 -4.97
C SER A 34 -0.77 -7.81 -6.20
N SER A 35 0.52 -7.54 -6.01
CA SER A 35 1.50 -7.55 -7.11
C SER A 35 1.65 -8.94 -7.74
N LEU A 36 1.63 -10.01 -6.95
CA LEU A 36 1.74 -11.38 -7.45
C LEU A 36 0.50 -11.76 -8.27
N PHE A 37 -0.69 -11.61 -7.70
CA PHE A 37 -1.93 -12.01 -8.36
C PHE A 37 -2.28 -11.10 -9.54
N GLY A 38 -1.98 -9.80 -9.46
CA GLY A 38 -2.09 -8.89 -10.60
C GLY A 38 -1.14 -9.29 -11.74
N GLY A 39 0.11 -9.65 -11.43
CA GLY A 39 1.07 -10.14 -12.41
C GLY A 39 0.65 -11.47 -13.05
N LEU A 40 0.13 -12.42 -12.26
CA LEU A 40 -0.42 -13.68 -12.75
C LEU A 40 -1.61 -13.44 -13.68
N TRP A 41 -2.52 -12.54 -13.30
CA TRP A 41 -3.65 -12.18 -14.13
C TRP A 41 -3.19 -11.59 -15.47
N HIS A 42 -2.28 -10.61 -15.47
CA HIS A 42 -1.81 -10.00 -16.72
C HIS A 42 -0.95 -10.94 -17.59
N GLY A 43 -0.22 -11.88 -17.00
CA GLY A 43 0.78 -12.69 -17.71
C GLY A 43 0.33 -14.08 -18.15
N ALA A 44 -0.49 -14.77 -17.36
CA ALA A 44 -0.81 -16.18 -17.57
C ALA A 44 -2.30 -16.48 -17.60
N PHE A 45 -3.12 -15.65 -16.94
CA PHE A 45 -4.56 -15.90 -16.75
C PHE A 45 -5.42 -14.77 -17.35
N SER A 46 -4.84 -13.95 -18.24
CA SER A 46 -5.51 -12.77 -18.82
C SER A 46 -6.45 -13.19 -19.95
N LYS A 47 -7.73 -12.81 -19.84
CA LYS A 47 -8.82 -12.91 -20.85
C LYS A 47 -9.38 -14.31 -21.16
N ALA A 48 -10.71 -14.30 -21.28
CA ALA A 48 -11.69 -15.35 -21.69
C ALA A 48 -12.15 -16.31 -20.58
N ASP A 49 -13.25 -15.92 -19.89
CA ASP A 49 -14.22 -16.81 -19.22
C ASP A 49 -13.66 -18.01 -18.45
N THR A 50 -12.63 -17.77 -17.64
CA THR A 50 -12.22 -18.77 -16.64
C THR A 50 -12.53 -18.23 -15.26
N VAL A 51 -13.34 -18.98 -14.52
CA VAL A 51 -13.61 -18.76 -13.08
C VAL A 51 -12.29 -18.53 -12.31
N THR A 52 -11.20 -19.16 -12.77
CA THR A 52 -9.85 -18.98 -12.23
C THR A 52 -9.29 -17.57 -12.45
N GLY A 53 -9.42 -17.00 -13.66
CA GLY A 53 -8.96 -15.63 -13.94
C GLY A 53 -9.67 -14.60 -13.07
N ASP A 54 -10.99 -14.72 -12.93
CA ASP A 54 -11.81 -13.82 -12.10
C ASP A 54 -11.46 -13.95 -10.61
N ALA A 55 -11.23 -15.18 -10.13
CA ALA A 55 -10.78 -15.41 -8.76
C ALA A 55 -9.40 -14.80 -8.50
N ILE A 56 -8.44 -14.97 -9.42
CA ILE A 56 -7.09 -14.39 -9.31
C ILE A 56 -7.18 -12.86 -9.26
N TRP A 57 -7.99 -12.26 -10.14
CA TRP A 57 -8.18 -10.82 -10.15
C TRP A 57 -8.83 -10.31 -8.86
N SER A 58 -9.87 -11.00 -8.40
CA SER A 58 -10.57 -10.67 -7.14
C SER A 58 -9.63 -10.70 -5.94
N ILE A 59 -8.71 -11.67 -5.88
CA ILE A 59 -7.67 -11.72 -4.83
C ILE A 59 -6.75 -10.51 -4.93
N ALA A 60 -6.32 -10.12 -6.13
CA ALA A 60 -5.48 -8.94 -6.33
C ALA A 60 -6.18 -7.65 -5.87
N MET A 61 -7.47 -7.48 -6.21
CA MET A 61 -8.26 -6.31 -5.83
C MET A 61 -8.56 -6.28 -4.32
N ALA A 62 -8.90 -7.43 -3.72
CA ALA A 62 -9.11 -7.54 -2.28
C ALA A 62 -7.84 -7.24 -1.49
N ALA A 63 -6.67 -7.65 -1.99
CA ALA A 63 -5.38 -7.32 -1.38
C ALA A 63 -5.06 -5.82 -1.47
N LEU A 64 -5.46 -5.13 -2.55
CA LEU A 64 -5.35 -3.66 -2.64
C LEU A 64 -6.29 -2.96 -1.65
N ALA A 65 -7.53 -3.41 -1.55
CA ALA A 65 -8.48 -2.90 -0.55
C ALA A 65 -7.94 -3.11 0.87
N GLY A 66 -7.35 -4.27 1.15
CA GLY A 66 -6.69 -4.57 2.42
C GLY A 66 -5.50 -3.63 2.68
N SER A 67 -4.71 -3.33 1.66
CA SER A 67 -3.61 -2.35 1.75
C SER A 67 -4.12 -0.96 2.10
N ALA A 68 -5.23 -0.52 1.52
CA ALA A 68 -5.88 0.76 1.83
C ALA A 68 -6.38 0.82 3.28
N ALA A 69 -7.02 -0.26 3.75
CA ALA A 69 -7.45 -0.38 5.14
C ALA A 69 -6.27 -0.33 6.12
N LEU A 70 -5.17 -1.01 5.78
CA LEU A 70 -3.95 -0.99 6.60
C LEU A 70 -3.31 0.39 6.66
N LEU A 71 -3.31 1.14 5.56
CA LEU A 71 -2.84 2.54 5.54
C LEU A 71 -3.69 3.44 6.46
N TRP A 72 -5.02 3.25 6.51
CA TRP A 72 -5.84 3.94 7.51
C TRP A 72 -5.40 3.62 8.93
N LEU A 73 -5.24 2.34 9.27
CA LEU A 73 -4.80 1.93 10.61
C LEU A 73 -3.41 2.47 10.96
N ILE A 74 -2.48 2.47 10.00
CA ILE A 74 -1.14 3.07 10.13
C ILE A 74 -1.25 4.57 10.38
N SER A 75 -2.08 5.30 9.61
CA SER A 75 -2.33 6.73 9.84
C SER A 75 -2.86 7.00 11.26
N GLY A 76 -3.71 6.12 11.78
CA GLY A 76 -4.21 6.14 13.15
C GLY A 76 -3.08 6.11 14.18
N ARG A 77 -2.05 5.29 13.92
CA ARG A 77 -0.86 5.19 14.80
C ARG A 77 0.09 6.38 14.62
N LEU A 78 0.20 6.95 13.42
CA LEU A 78 1.08 8.09 13.12
C LEU A 78 0.53 9.43 13.63
N ILE A 79 -0.77 9.69 13.55
CA ILE A 79 -1.35 10.98 13.97
C ILE A 79 -1.51 11.08 15.50
N ARG A 80 -1.51 9.94 16.21
CA ARG A 80 -1.45 9.89 17.69
C ARG A 80 -2.61 10.57 18.43
N ARG A 81 -3.75 10.79 17.75
CA ARG A 81 -4.99 11.32 18.35
C ARG A 81 -6.01 10.19 18.55
N PRO A 82 -6.55 9.96 19.76
CA PRO A 82 -7.49 8.86 20.01
C PRO A 82 -8.73 8.90 19.11
N ALA A 83 -9.32 10.09 18.92
CA ALA A 83 -10.47 10.28 18.03
C ALA A 83 -10.14 9.92 16.57
N TRP A 84 -8.95 10.27 16.10
CA TRP A 84 -8.50 9.91 14.75
C TRP A 84 -8.25 8.41 14.60
N ALA A 85 -7.62 7.77 15.58
CA ALA A 85 -7.39 6.33 15.55
C ALA A 85 -8.70 5.54 15.49
N LEU A 86 -9.72 5.98 16.23
CA LEU A 86 -11.05 5.39 16.20
C LEU A 86 -11.72 5.59 14.84
N LEU A 87 -11.72 6.83 14.33
CA LEU A 87 -12.27 7.15 13.01
C LEU A 87 -11.59 6.33 11.90
N ALA A 88 -10.25 6.32 11.88
CA ALA A 88 -9.47 5.58 10.89
C ALA A 88 -9.76 4.07 10.95
N SER A 89 -10.02 3.51 12.14
CA SER A 89 -10.39 2.10 12.29
C SER A 89 -11.77 1.81 11.67
N TRP A 90 -12.76 2.66 11.94
CA TRP A 90 -14.08 2.53 11.32
C TRP A 90 -14.04 2.70 9.81
N VAL A 91 -13.35 3.74 9.33
CA VAL A 91 -13.18 4.00 7.90
C VAL A 91 -12.44 2.85 7.22
N ALA A 92 -11.41 2.29 7.85
CA ALA A 92 -10.67 1.13 7.32
C ALA A 92 -11.61 -0.07 7.05
N VAL A 93 -12.48 -0.41 8.01
CA VAL A 93 -13.42 -1.53 7.88
C VAL A 93 -14.48 -1.24 6.81
N ILE A 94 -15.11 -0.06 6.88
CA ILE A 94 -16.16 0.33 5.92
C ILE A 94 -15.61 0.37 4.50
N GLN A 95 -14.45 1.00 4.31
CA GLN A 95 -13.81 1.10 3.01
C GLN A 95 -13.39 -0.28 2.50
N PHE A 96 -12.83 -1.14 3.34
CA PHE A 96 -12.45 -2.50 2.94
C PHE A 96 -13.65 -3.28 2.41
N ILE A 97 -14.75 -3.32 3.19
CA ILE A 97 -15.97 -4.04 2.81
C ILE A 97 -16.53 -3.47 1.51
N PHE A 98 -16.63 -2.14 1.42
CA PHE A 98 -17.16 -1.47 0.24
C PHE A 98 -16.31 -1.73 -1.00
N GLN A 99 -14.98 -1.57 -0.92
CA GLN A 99 -14.09 -1.78 -2.06
C GLN A 99 -14.04 -3.23 -2.50
N VAL A 100 -14.04 -4.19 -1.57
CA VAL A 100 -14.12 -5.62 -1.92
C VAL A 100 -15.45 -5.91 -2.61
N PHE A 101 -16.57 -5.44 -2.06
CA PHE A 101 -17.88 -5.61 -2.68
C PHE A 101 -17.93 -5.02 -4.09
N VAL A 102 -17.48 -3.78 -4.28
CA VAL A 102 -17.47 -3.14 -5.61
C VAL A 102 -16.55 -3.90 -6.56
N SER A 103 -15.34 -4.28 -6.13
CA SER A 103 -14.36 -4.92 -6.99
C SER A 103 -14.75 -6.34 -7.42
N VAL A 104 -15.54 -7.04 -6.60
CA VAL A 104 -15.96 -8.43 -6.85
C VAL A 104 -17.34 -8.49 -7.51
N CYS A 105 -18.26 -7.62 -7.15
CA CYS A 105 -19.67 -7.74 -7.56
C CYS A 105 -20.14 -6.68 -8.56
N VAL A 106 -19.45 -5.55 -8.70
CA VAL A 106 -19.95 -4.40 -9.48
C VAL A 106 -19.04 -4.06 -10.65
N ALA A 107 -17.74 -3.94 -10.41
CA ALA A 107 -16.77 -3.50 -11.41
C ALA A 107 -15.42 -4.21 -11.20
N ASP A 108 -14.92 -4.84 -12.24
CA ASP A 108 -13.58 -5.44 -12.32
C ASP A 108 -12.49 -4.39 -12.60
N SER A 109 -12.82 -3.10 -12.52
CA SER A 109 -11.90 -2.02 -12.84
C SER A 109 -10.86 -1.80 -11.74
N PHE A 110 -9.59 -1.92 -12.12
CA PHE A 110 -8.43 -1.55 -11.29
C PHE A 110 -8.51 -0.11 -10.72
N LEU A 111 -9.24 0.78 -11.41
CA LEU A 111 -9.36 2.18 -11.03
C LEU A 111 -10.07 2.34 -9.67
N VAL A 112 -10.99 1.44 -9.30
CA VAL A 112 -11.72 1.49 -8.02
C VAL A 112 -10.77 1.35 -6.82
N PRO A 113 -9.97 0.27 -6.69
CA PRO A 113 -9.00 0.16 -5.60
C PRO A 113 -7.89 1.22 -5.69
N ALA A 114 -7.45 1.59 -6.91
CA ALA A 114 -6.42 2.60 -7.09
C ALA A 114 -6.84 3.98 -6.56
N VAL A 115 -8.05 4.44 -6.87
CA VAL A 115 -8.58 5.72 -6.38
C VAL A 115 -8.83 5.67 -4.89
N GLY A 116 -9.39 4.57 -4.37
CA GLY A 116 -9.66 4.47 -2.93
C GLY A 116 -8.39 4.31 -2.07
N LEU A 117 -7.21 4.07 -2.65
CA LEU A 117 -5.93 4.20 -1.94
C LEU A 117 -5.56 5.66 -1.65
N LEU A 118 -6.07 6.64 -2.41
CA LEU A 118 -5.66 8.04 -2.28
C LEU A 118 -5.99 8.65 -0.91
N PRO A 119 -7.22 8.51 -0.36
CA PRO A 119 -7.52 9.04 0.97
C PRO A 119 -6.62 8.50 2.10
N PRO A 120 -6.44 7.17 2.28
CA PRO A 120 -5.55 6.66 3.31
C PRO A 120 -4.08 6.99 3.05
N MET A 121 -3.64 7.10 1.79
CA MET A 121 -2.29 7.58 1.46
C MET A 121 -2.09 9.03 1.94
N ALA A 122 -3.03 9.93 1.65
CA ALA A 122 -2.97 11.32 2.10
C ALA A 122 -2.95 11.42 3.64
N ALA A 123 -3.81 10.67 4.33
CA ALA A 123 -3.80 10.56 5.78
C ALA A 123 -2.46 10.07 6.34
N THR A 124 -1.84 9.09 5.69
CA THR A 124 -0.55 8.53 6.10
C THR A 124 0.58 9.55 5.89
N VAL A 125 0.58 10.29 4.78
CA VAL A 125 1.53 11.40 4.52
C VAL A 125 1.41 12.46 5.62
N VAL A 126 0.20 12.90 5.96
CA VAL A 126 -0.04 13.84 7.07
C VAL A 126 0.53 13.28 8.37
N GLY A 127 0.30 12.00 8.67
CA GLY A 127 0.87 11.32 9.83
C GLY A 127 2.40 11.37 9.86
N TYR A 128 3.07 11.13 8.74
CA TYR A 128 4.53 11.22 8.64
C TYR A 128 5.06 12.65 8.77
N ILE A 129 4.35 13.65 8.22
CA ILE A 129 4.70 15.07 8.37
C ILE A 129 4.65 15.47 9.85
N ILE A 130 3.58 15.10 10.56
CA ILE A 130 3.45 15.35 12.01
C ILE A 130 4.62 14.71 12.79
N ARG A 131 5.05 13.51 12.38
CA ARG A 131 6.20 12.84 13.00
C ARG A 131 7.53 13.50 12.71
N ALA A 132 7.73 13.98 11.48
CA ALA A 132 8.91 14.75 11.12
C ALA A 132 9.04 16.01 12.00
N GLN A 133 7.92 16.71 12.24
CA GLN A 133 7.86 17.89 13.10
C GLN A 133 8.12 17.57 14.59
N SER A 134 7.94 16.32 15.01
CA SER A 134 8.12 15.86 16.40
C SER A 134 9.55 15.36 16.70
N GLY A 135 10.51 15.53 15.78
CA GLY A 135 11.92 15.18 15.98
C GLY A 135 12.41 13.97 15.18
N HIS A 136 11.53 13.22 14.51
CA HIS A 136 11.89 12.08 13.65
C HIS A 136 12.03 12.48 12.18
N VAL A 137 12.75 13.57 11.91
CA VAL A 137 12.77 14.27 10.63
C VAL A 137 13.06 13.33 9.44
N ILE A 138 14.18 12.60 9.46
CA ILE A 138 14.60 11.75 8.34
C ILE A 138 13.59 10.64 8.05
N HIS A 139 13.09 9.94 9.08
CA HIS A 139 12.15 8.85 8.92
C HIS A 139 10.76 9.35 8.49
N GLY A 140 10.33 10.51 9.01
CA GLY A 140 9.12 11.19 8.54
C GLY A 140 9.22 11.59 7.07
N ILE A 141 10.38 12.11 6.63
CA ILE A 141 10.64 12.41 5.21
C ILE A 141 10.58 11.14 4.37
N TYR A 142 11.25 10.05 4.76
CA TYR A 142 11.19 8.79 4.02
C TYR A 142 9.77 8.24 3.92
N GLY A 143 9.01 8.27 5.01
CA GLY A 143 7.62 7.80 4.99
C GLY A 143 6.73 8.65 4.09
N ALA A 144 6.79 9.98 4.23
CA ALA A 144 6.01 10.91 3.41
C ALA A 144 6.40 10.80 1.93
N ALA A 145 7.70 10.88 1.62
CA ALA A 145 8.20 10.76 0.25
C ALA A 145 7.86 9.40 -0.36
N GLY A 146 7.99 8.32 0.40
CA GLY A 146 7.66 6.97 -0.06
C GLY A 146 6.18 6.82 -0.41
N VAL A 147 5.26 7.28 0.45
CA VAL A 147 3.82 7.22 0.18
C VAL A 147 3.43 8.14 -0.98
N THR A 148 3.97 9.36 -1.03
CA THR A 148 3.74 10.29 -2.17
C THR A 148 4.25 9.69 -3.48
N LEU A 149 5.43 9.08 -3.48
CA LEU A 149 5.99 8.45 -4.66
C LEU A 149 5.17 7.23 -5.11
N ALA A 150 4.60 6.47 -4.17
CA ALA A 150 3.66 5.39 -4.50
C ALA A 150 2.39 5.90 -5.19
N ALA A 151 1.86 7.06 -4.75
CA ALA A 151 0.73 7.71 -5.43
C ALA A 151 1.10 8.18 -6.84
N VAL A 152 2.30 8.77 -7.00
CA VAL A 152 2.83 9.19 -8.31
C VAL A 152 3.02 7.99 -9.24
N ALA A 153 3.41 6.81 -8.73
CA ALA A 153 3.48 5.59 -9.52
C ALA A 153 2.12 5.27 -10.17
N GLY A 154 1.01 5.50 -9.46
CA GLY A 154 -0.34 5.34 -10.04
C GLY A 154 -0.57 6.22 -11.27
N LEU A 155 -0.01 7.44 -11.28
CA LEU A 155 -0.11 8.36 -12.42
C LEU A 155 0.66 7.85 -13.65
N VAL A 156 1.74 7.09 -13.45
CA VAL A 156 2.47 6.44 -14.56
C VAL A 156 1.53 5.51 -15.34
N ILE A 157 0.71 4.73 -14.63
CA ILE A 157 -0.28 3.84 -15.25
C ILE A 157 -1.41 4.66 -15.90
N VAL A 158 -1.95 5.66 -15.20
CA VAL A 158 -3.09 6.46 -15.70
C VAL A 158 -2.76 7.22 -16.98
N PHE A 159 -1.55 7.80 -17.07
CA PHE A 159 -1.11 8.57 -18.23
C PHE A 159 -0.33 7.76 -19.26
N ASP A 160 -0.25 6.43 -19.09
CA ASP A 160 0.52 5.52 -19.94
C ASP A 160 1.97 6.01 -20.21
N LEU A 161 2.64 6.45 -19.13
CA LEU A 161 3.97 7.05 -19.23
C LEU A 161 5.05 5.99 -19.42
N SER A 162 5.56 5.91 -20.64
CA SER A 162 6.71 5.10 -21.02
C SER A 162 7.94 5.99 -21.25
N LEU A 163 9.08 5.65 -20.64
CA LEU A 163 10.35 6.34 -20.88
C LEU A 163 11.09 5.78 -22.10
N HIS A 164 10.82 4.51 -22.45
CA HIS A 164 11.35 3.89 -23.66
C HIS A 164 10.44 2.74 -24.11
N PRO A 165 10.09 2.65 -25.41
CA PRO A 165 9.06 1.71 -25.90
C PRO A 165 9.39 0.23 -25.70
N ARG A 166 10.65 -0.14 -25.44
CA ARG A 166 11.06 -1.55 -25.27
C ARG A 166 11.64 -1.91 -23.90
N TRP A 167 12.27 -0.96 -23.20
CA TRP A 167 13.07 -1.26 -22.00
C TRP A 167 12.54 -0.57 -20.75
N ALA A 168 11.90 0.59 -20.92
CA ALA A 168 11.29 1.35 -19.86
C ALA A 168 9.84 1.64 -20.23
N THR A 169 9.11 0.54 -20.45
CA THR A 169 7.66 0.55 -20.69
C THR A 169 6.93 1.11 -19.48
N THR A 170 5.67 1.51 -19.66
CA THR A 170 4.80 2.01 -18.57
C THR A 170 4.84 1.12 -17.33
N LEU A 171 4.75 -0.20 -17.52
CA LEU A 171 4.79 -1.17 -16.43
C LEU A 171 6.17 -1.24 -15.75
N ALA A 172 7.26 -1.16 -16.53
CA ALA A 172 8.62 -1.15 -16.00
C ALA A 172 8.89 0.12 -15.18
N VAL A 173 8.49 1.30 -15.69
CA VAL A 173 8.61 2.59 -15.00
C VAL A 173 7.78 2.58 -13.72
N TYR A 174 6.52 2.14 -13.80
CA TYR A 174 5.64 1.98 -12.65
C TYR A 174 6.28 1.14 -11.54
N HIS A 175 6.78 -0.05 -11.87
CA HIS A 175 7.39 -0.93 -10.87
C HIS A 175 8.71 -0.40 -10.33
N ALA A 176 9.51 0.30 -11.14
CA ALA A 176 10.73 0.95 -10.68
C ALA A 176 10.41 2.06 -9.65
N VAL A 177 9.41 2.90 -9.93
CA VAL A 177 8.96 3.94 -9.00
C VAL A 177 8.40 3.30 -7.72
N GLN A 178 7.60 2.24 -7.83
CA GLN A 178 7.10 1.49 -6.67
C GLN A 178 8.22 0.85 -5.84
N PHE A 179 9.29 0.37 -6.48
CA PHE A 179 10.44 -0.19 -5.78
C PHE A 179 11.08 0.83 -4.85
N VAL A 180 11.34 2.03 -5.36
CA VAL A 180 11.89 3.13 -4.55
C VAL A 180 10.89 3.56 -3.47
N ALA A 181 9.62 3.75 -3.85
CA ALA A 181 8.55 4.18 -2.94
C ALA A 181 8.42 3.24 -1.72
N PHE A 182 8.30 1.94 -1.96
CA PHE A 182 8.17 0.96 -0.89
C PHE A 182 9.46 0.78 -0.08
N GLY A 183 10.63 0.97 -0.69
CA GLY A 183 11.89 1.03 0.03
C GLY A 183 11.94 2.18 1.03
N LEU A 184 11.50 3.38 0.62
CA LEU A 184 11.42 4.55 1.50
C LEU A 184 10.41 4.34 2.64
N VAL A 185 9.23 3.78 2.35
CA VAL A 185 8.26 3.42 3.40
C VAL A 185 8.88 2.42 4.38
N PHE A 186 9.58 1.39 3.90
CA PHE A 186 10.23 0.41 4.77
C PHE A 186 11.30 1.05 5.67
N LEU A 187 12.12 1.94 5.12
CA LEU A 187 13.14 2.69 5.87
C LEU A 187 12.54 3.63 6.93
N SER A 188 11.28 4.05 6.78
CA SER A 188 10.59 4.87 7.79
C SER A 188 10.16 4.09 9.04
N VAL A 189 9.99 2.76 8.93
CA VAL A 189 9.37 1.93 9.97
C VAL A 189 10.10 1.98 11.31
N PRO A 190 11.45 1.90 11.40
CA PRO A 190 12.16 1.88 12.68
C PRO A 190 11.82 3.04 13.63
N ALA A 191 11.65 4.27 13.12
CA ALA A 191 11.26 5.41 13.96
C ALA A 191 9.84 5.28 14.52
N VAL A 192 8.93 4.69 13.75
CA VAL A 192 7.57 4.41 14.22
C VAL A 192 7.57 3.35 15.33
N LEU A 193 8.53 2.41 15.29
CA LEU A 193 8.67 1.33 16.27
C LEU A 193 9.45 1.72 17.53
N ALA A 194 10.37 2.68 17.45
CA ALA A 194 11.26 3.07 18.54
C ALA A 194 10.58 3.92 19.63
N GLU A 195 9.41 4.49 19.35
CA GLU A 195 8.71 5.36 20.29
C GLU A 195 7.94 4.56 21.34
N LYS A 196 8.32 4.76 22.62
CA LYS A 196 7.50 4.32 23.76
C LYS A 196 6.17 5.09 23.74
N ARG A 197 5.08 4.34 23.92
CA ARG A 197 3.72 4.91 24.05
C ARG A 197 3.47 5.40 25.45
#